data_AF-A0A6C0KUB4-F1
#
_entry.id   AF-A0A6C0KUB4-F1
#
_cell.length_a   1.000
_cell.length_b   1.000
_cell.length_c   1.000
_cell.angle_alpha   90.00
_cell.angle_beta   90.00
_cell.angle_gamma   90.00
#
_symmetry.space_group_name_H-M   'P 1'
#
loop_
_entity.id
_entity.type
_entity.pdbx_description
1 polymer ?
#
loop_
_entity_poly.entity_id
_entity_poly.type
_entity_poly.pdbx_seq_one_letter_code
_entity_poly.pdbx_strand_id
1 'polypeptide(L)'
;MLQDLCKAGVECMTDMSGSSTGHGESYKTVIASILSLIVSIIIVSFVGKYLWNASVAELFTVVRPVQSVWQIIALMLLMSLMR
;
A
#
# COMPACT_ATOMS: atom_id res chain seq x y z
N MET A 1 4.05 -11.78 -6.70
CA MET A 1 4.04 -11.21 -5.33
C MET A 1 3.11 -10.00 -5.23
N LEU A 2 3.41 -8.84 -5.84
CA LEU A 2 2.50 -7.68 -5.82
C LEU A 2 1.20 -7.93 -6.62
N GLN A 3 1.29 -8.63 -7.75
CA GLN A 3 0.11 -9.05 -8.53
C GLN A 3 -0.76 -10.06 -7.77
N ASP A 4 -0.17 -11.00 -7.03
CA ASP A 4 -0.94 -11.97 -6.24
C ASP A 4 -1.65 -11.30 -5.06
N LEU A 5 -1.03 -10.28 -4.46
CA LEU A 5 -1.65 -9.42 -3.44
C LEU A 5 -2.81 -8.59 -4.02
N CYS A 6 -2.64 -7.98 -5.20
CA CYS A 6 -3.71 -7.26 -5.87
C CYS A 6 -4.85 -8.20 -6.28
N LYS A 7 -4.52 -9.41 -6.75
CA LYS A 7 -5.49 -10.42 -7.14
C LYS A 7 -6.28 -10.94 -5.94
N ALA A 8 -5.62 -11.26 -4.84
CA ALA A 8 -6.27 -11.62 -3.58
C ALA A 8 -7.13 -10.48 -3.02
N GLY A 9 -6.70 -9.22 -3.19
CA GLY A 9 -7.49 -8.04 -2.82
C GLY A 9 -8.77 -7.88 -3.64
N VAL A 10 -8.68 -8.08 -4.96
CA VAL A 10 -9.83 -8.00 -5.89
C VAL A 10 -10.78 -9.19 -5.71
N GLU A 11 -10.25 -10.39 -5.49
CA GLU A 11 -11.03 -11.59 -5.18
C GLU A 11 -11.81 -11.39 -3.88
N CYS A 12 -11.20 -10.81 -2.84
CA CYS A 12 -11.86 -10.49 -1.57
C CYS A 12 -12.97 -9.42 -1.71
N MET A 13 -12.80 -8.42 -2.59
CA MET A 13 -13.86 -7.44 -2.89
C MET A 13 -15.02 -8.06 -3.68
N THR A 14 -14.74 -9.04 -4.54
CA THR A 14 -15.75 -9.70 -5.38
C THR A 14 -16.58 -10.71 -4.58
N ASP A 15 -15.98 -11.40 -3.60
CA ASP A 15 -16.65 -12.36 -2.70
C ASP A 15 -17.68 -11.69 -1.76
N MET A 16 -17.61 -10.36 -1.60
CA MET A 16 -18.59 -9.61 -0.82
C MET A 16 -19.99 -9.58 -1.46
N SER A 17 -20.11 -9.92 -2.75
CA SER A 17 -21.36 -9.83 -3.50
C SER A 17 -22.34 -11.00 -3.28
N GLY A 18 -22.02 -11.99 -2.45
CA GLY A 18 -23.01 -13.05 -2.18
C GLY A 18 -22.65 -14.07 -1.11
N SER A 19 -22.91 -13.78 0.17
CA SER A 19 -23.43 -14.80 1.11
C SER A 19 -23.98 -14.17 2.39
N SER A 20 -25.27 -14.38 2.63
CA SER A 20 -26.06 -13.81 3.73
C SER A 20 -26.19 -14.75 4.94
N THR A 21 -25.14 -15.51 5.29
CA THR A 21 -25.23 -16.55 6.35
C THR A 21 -24.10 -16.57 7.39
N GLY A 22 -23.11 -15.66 7.36
CA GLY A 22 -21.90 -15.76 8.21
C GLY A 22 -21.36 -14.45 8.79
N HIS A 23 -22.23 -13.58 9.32
CA HIS A 23 -21.87 -12.20 9.74
C HIS A 23 -20.68 -12.09 10.73
N GLY A 24 -20.39 -13.11 11.55
CA GLY A 24 -19.30 -13.06 12.53
C GLY A 24 -17.91 -13.41 11.98
N GLU A 25 -17.81 -14.34 11.03
CA GLU A 25 -16.53 -14.77 10.45
C GLU A 25 -16.10 -13.88 9.29
N SER A 26 -17.05 -13.44 8.45
CA SER A 26 -16.76 -12.52 7.34
C SER A 26 -16.23 -11.18 7.84
N TYR A 27 -16.75 -10.66 8.96
CA TYR A 27 -16.27 -9.40 9.54
C TYR A 27 -14.82 -9.49 10.02
N LYS A 28 -14.43 -10.62 10.63
CA LYS A 28 -13.04 -10.86 11.04
C LYS A 28 -12.09 -10.91 9.85
N THR A 29 -12.49 -11.57 8.76
CA THR A 29 -11.70 -11.65 7.54
C THR A 29 -11.53 -10.28 6.90
N VAL A 30 -12.59 -9.47 6.81
CA VAL A 30 -12.51 -8.10 6.26
C VAL A 30 -11.59 -7.22 7.11
N ILE A 31 -11.70 -7.28 8.44
CA ILE A 31 -10.80 -6.53 9.34
C ILE A 31 -9.36 -7.00 9.18
N ALA A 32 -9.12 -8.31 9.09
CA ALA A 32 -7.77 -8.85 8.90
C ALA A 32 -7.16 -8.36 7.58
N SER A 33 -7.94 -8.32 6.50
CA SER A 33 -7.49 -7.80 5.19
C SER A 33 -7.19 -6.30 5.24
N ILE A 34 -8.05 -5.49 5.87
CA ILE A 34 -7.80 -4.05 6.04
C ILE A 34 -6.56 -3.81 6.89
N LEU A 35 -6.39 -4.56 7.98
CA LEU A 35 -5.22 -4.46 8.84
C LEU A 35 -3.93 -4.83 8.08
N SER A 36 -3.98 -5.92 7.30
CA SER A 36 -2.86 -6.35 6.45
C SER A 36 -2.47 -5.28 5.42
N LEU A 37 -3.46 -4.64 4.80
CA LEU A 37 -3.26 -3.54 3.85
C LEU A 37 -2.63 -2.30 4.50
N ILE A 38 -3.10 -1.93 5.70
CA ILE A 38 -2.50 -0.81 6.45
C ILE A 38 -1.04 -1.13 6.79
N VAL A 39 -0.77 -2.33 7.28
CA VAL A 39 0.59 -2.78 7.60
C VAL A 39 1.48 -2.78 6.36
N SER A 40 0.98 -3.25 5.20
CA SER A 40 1.76 -3.26 3.97
C SER A 40 2.10 -1.84 3.51
N ILE A 41 1.14 -0.91 3.58
CA ILE A 41 1.36 0.51 3.22
C ILE A 41 2.45 1.10 4.12
N ILE A 42 2.40 0.86 5.43
CA ILE A 42 3.39 1.38 6.37
C ILE A 42 4.79 0.85 6.03
N ILE A 43 4.92 -0.47 5.81
CA ILE A 43 6.22 -1.10 5.48
C ILE A 43 6.77 -0.52 4.18
N VAL A 44 5.98 -0.50 3.11
CA VAL A 44 6.40 0.03 1.80
C VAL A 44 6.82 1.49 1.92
N SER A 45 6.08 2.29 2.68
CA SER A 45 6.37 3.71 2.79
C SER A 45 7.60 4.00 3.67
N PHE A 46 7.88 3.17 4.68
CA PHE A 46 9.12 3.24 5.47
C PHE A 46 10.33 2.84 4.63
N VAL A 47 10.26 1.72 3.91
CA VAL A 47 11.32 1.25 3.01
C VAL A 47 11.55 2.27 1.90
N GLY A 48 10.48 2.85 1.34
CA GLY A 48 10.56 3.92 0.35
C GLY A 48 11.28 5.16 0.88
N LYS A 49 10.99 5.59 2.12
CA LYS A 49 11.72 6.71 2.76
C LYS A 49 13.20 6.39 2.94
N TYR A 50 13.50 5.19 3.41
CA TYR A 50 14.87 4.75 3.64
C TYR A 50 15.67 4.69 2.33
N LEU A 51 15.16 4.00 1.30
CA LEU A 51 15.82 3.92 -0.01
C LEU A 51 15.97 5.29 -0.67
N TRP A 52 14.96 6.15 -0.54
CA TRP A 52 15.03 7.49 -1.14
C TRP A 52 16.16 8.31 -0.52
N ASN A 53 16.28 8.28 0.80
CA ASN A 53 17.29 9.06 1.50
C ASN A 53 18.70 8.46 1.37
N ALA A 54 18.80 7.14 1.27
CA ALA A 54 20.09 6.43 1.15
C ALA A 54 20.60 6.34 -0.29
N SER A 55 19.73 6.28 -1.29
CA SER A 55 20.15 6.08 -2.69
C SER A 55 19.83 7.29 -3.55
N VAL A 56 18.57 7.73 -3.60
CA VAL A 56 18.16 8.77 -4.55
C VAL A 56 18.75 10.14 -4.20
N ALA A 57 18.74 10.51 -2.92
CA ALA A 57 19.31 11.78 -2.46
C ALA A 57 20.85 11.83 -2.58
N GLU A 58 21.52 10.68 -2.54
CA GLU A 58 22.98 10.60 -2.65
C GLU A 58 23.43 10.53 -4.12
N LEU A 59 22.68 9.85 -4.99
CA LEU A 59 23.00 9.73 -6.42
C LEU A 59 22.57 10.95 -7.25
N PHE A 60 21.55 11.69 -6.84
CA PHE A 60 21.07 12.87 -7.57
C PHE A 60 21.20 14.12 -6.71
N THR A 61 22.19 14.95 -7.00
CA THR A 61 22.41 16.27 -6.35
C THR A 61 21.23 17.24 -6.49
N VAL A 62 20.30 16.95 -7.39
CA VAL A 62 19.08 17.74 -7.64
C VAL A 62 17.95 17.39 -6.67
N VAL A 63 17.97 16.19 -6.07
CA VAL A 63 16.84 15.67 -5.30
C VAL A 63 17.06 15.92 -3.81
N ARG A 64 16.12 16.63 -3.18
CA ARG A 64 16.18 16.90 -1.74
C ARG A 64 15.77 15.67 -0.92
N PRO A 65 16.37 15.45 0.25
CA PRO A 65 16.01 14.35 1.15
C PRO A 65 14.56 14.48 1.61
N VAL A 66 13.85 13.35 1.62
CA VAL A 66 12.43 13.29 1.98
C VAL A 66 12.27 13.27 3.50
N GLN A 67 11.65 14.31 4.04
CA GLN A 67 11.47 14.48 5.48
C GLN A 67 10.35 13.58 6.02
N SER A 68 9.29 13.37 5.22
CA SER A 68 8.09 12.65 5.65
C SER A 68 7.68 11.54 4.68
N VAL A 69 7.22 10.43 5.25
CA VAL A 69 6.70 9.27 4.53
C VAL A 69 5.52 9.65 3.61
N TRP A 70 4.73 10.64 4.03
CA TRP A 70 3.62 11.20 3.25
C TRP A 70 4.03 11.82 1.91
N GLN A 71 5.24 12.36 1.79
CA GLN A 71 5.74 12.89 0.52
C GLN A 71 5.95 11.78 -0.52
N ILE A 72 6.38 10.60 -0.09
CA ILE A 72 6.52 9.43 -0.98
C ILE A 72 5.15 8.93 -1.43
N ILE A 73 4.19 8.86 -0.51
CA ILE A 73 2.81 8.48 -0.85
C ILE A 73 2.20 9.49 -1.83
N ALA A 74 2.35 10.79 -1.58
CA ALA A 74 1.87 11.84 -2.48
C ALA A 74 2.53 11.76 -3.87
N LEU A 75 3.83 11.48 -3.94
CA LEU A 75 4.55 11.30 -5.21
C LEU A 75 4.05 10.06 -5.98
N MET A 76 3.83 8.93 -5.28
CA MET A 76 3.25 7.73 -5.89
C MET A 76 1.84 7.99 -6.43
N LEU A 77 1.01 8.71 -5.66
CA LEU A 77 -0.36 9.04 -6.05
C LEU A 77 -0.37 9.99 -7.26
N LEU A 78 0.52 10.98 -7.28
CA LEU A 78 0.70 11.89 -8.41
C LEU A 78 1.19 11.17 -9.66
N MET A 79 2.16 10.25 -9.55
CA MET A 79 2.58 9.42 -10.68
C MET A 79 1.46 8.48 -11.15
N SER A 80 0.66 7.93 -10.25
CA SER A 80 -0.49 7.10 -10.62
C SER A 80 -1.59 7.89 -11.30
N LEU A 81 -1.72 9.19 -11.04
CA LEU A 81 -2.71 10.07 -11.68
C LEU A 81 -2.22 10.57 -13.05
N MET A 82 -0.91 10.73 -13.23
CA MET A 82 -0.31 11.09 -14.52
C MET A 82 -0.19 9.90 -15.50
N ARG A 83 -0.36 8.67 -15.00
CA ARG A 83 -0.42 7.45 -15.81
C ARG A 83 -1.83 7.24 -16.34
#